data_AF-A0A9E0PXG4-F1
#
_entry.id   AF-A0A9E0PXG4-F1
#
_cell.length_a   1.000
_cell.length_b   1.000
_cell.length_c   1.000
_cell.angle_alpha   90.00
_cell.angle_beta   90.00
_cell.angle_gamma   90.00
#
_symmetry.space_group_name_H-M   'P 1'
#
loop_
_entity.id
_entity.type
_entity.pdbx_description
1 polymer ?
#
loop_
_entity_poly.entity_id
_entity_poly.type
_entity_poly.pdbx_seq_one_letter_code
_entity_poly.pdbx_strand_id
1 'polypeptide(L)'
;CTIVPLFAGIYRKGAGLGPAITFLFFAPAGNVLALAYTGSILGAEFAFARLALCLLFGIGIGLLMAVIFWRDDASHEAEADTAFAERASVGAAATGVLLSLLAVLVAGTLKLWPLTATLGSVTLPLPWAEGWQAALTQWVPFDAAKGEEGVSVQGALLIGLLALIGVAAWKGLEDIVEGANRWTWAALALAAATLIVAALRLTAGPAGLEITLTGRALAVALAMAAVWHFARRLDAEAWQGWLWEAWRFVKQIFPLLVAGVFVVGLVRQLIQPEWIRALAGANDLQGNAVAVGFGVFMYFPTLVEVPVARMFLDLGMHPGPLLAYLMADPELSLQSMLMVAAVIGRTKTFTYVGLVALFSIVAGFTYGAWVDGSSRLAIVAGLALFLGALALPLLALRRWLVHRTEAAPLEHA
;
A
#
# COMPACT_ATOMS: atom_id res chain seq x y z
N CYS A 1 -3.25 1.98 4.97
CA CYS A 1 -3.85 1.73 6.30
C CYS A 1 -2.94 0.99 7.31
N THR A 2 -2.12 0.01 6.91
CA THR A 2 -1.30 -0.80 7.84
C THR A 2 0.12 -0.26 8.10
N ILE A 3 0.61 0.65 7.25
CA ILE A 3 2.02 1.07 7.27
C ILE A 3 2.30 2.02 8.43
N VAL A 4 1.40 2.96 8.75
CA VAL A 4 1.60 3.91 9.86
C VAL A 4 1.66 3.19 11.23
N PRO A 5 0.78 2.21 11.55
CA PRO A 5 0.95 1.40 12.76
C PRO A 5 2.26 0.61 12.79
N LEU A 6 2.70 0.04 11.67
CA LEU A 6 3.99 -0.67 11.59
C LEU A 6 5.17 0.27 11.80
N PHE A 7 5.15 1.44 11.17
CA PHE A 7 6.10 2.53 11.39
C PHE A 7 6.15 2.92 12.87
N ALA A 8 4.99 3.11 13.51
CA ALA A 8 4.90 3.43 14.92
C ALA A 8 5.51 2.32 15.79
N GLY A 9 5.27 1.05 15.44
CA GLY A 9 5.88 -0.10 16.11
C GLY A 9 7.40 -0.15 15.95
N ILE A 10 7.92 0.10 14.74
CA ILE A 10 9.36 0.13 14.44
C ILE A 10 10.03 1.26 15.24
N TYR A 11 9.48 2.48 15.19
CA TYR A 11 10.02 3.64 15.90
C TYR A 11 9.98 3.47 17.42
N ARG A 12 8.87 2.95 17.97
CA ARG A 12 8.73 2.71 19.42
C ARG A 12 9.66 1.62 19.93
N LYS A 13 10.05 0.66 19.10
CA LYS A 13 11.00 -0.42 19.44
C LYS A 13 12.47 0.01 19.33
N GLY A 14 12.75 1.31 19.21
CA GLY A 14 14.10 1.85 19.24
C GLY A 14 14.80 1.95 17.88
N ALA A 15 14.09 1.76 16.76
CA ALA A 15 14.69 2.10 15.47
C ALA A 15 14.75 3.63 15.33
N GLY A 16 15.92 4.15 14.95
CA GLY A 16 16.09 5.56 14.64
C GLY A 16 15.10 6.08 13.58
N LEU A 17 14.85 7.38 13.61
CA LEU A 17 13.91 8.11 12.77
C LEU A 17 14.22 7.90 11.28
N GLY A 18 15.49 7.80 10.91
CA GLY A 18 15.90 7.62 9.51
C GLY A 18 15.42 6.31 8.88
N PRO A 19 15.77 5.13 9.44
CA PRO A 19 15.25 3.85 8.99
C PRO A 19 13.71 3.77 9.05
N ALA A 20 13.09 4.31 10.11
CA ALA A 20 11.64 4.31 10.27
C ALA A 20 10.94 5.12 9.16
N ILE A 21 11.44 6.31 8.83
CA ILE A 21 10.90 7.15 7.76
C ILE A 21 11.16 6.56 6.38
N THR A 22 12.35 5.99 6.15
CA THR A 22 12.64 5.25 4.90
C THR A 22 11.61 4.15 4.68
N PHE A 23 11.29 3.38 5.72
CA PHE A 23 10.25 2.35 5.66
C PHE A 23 8.85 2.94 5.40
N LEU A 24 8.48 4.00 6.14
CA LEU A 24 7.17 4.66 6.00
C LEU A 24 6.92 5.15 4.57
N PHE A 25 7.94 5.71 3.91
CA PHE A 25 7.86 6.19 2.54
C PHE A 25 7.97 5.06 1.50
N PHE A 26 8.90 4.12 1.67
CA PHE A 26 9.12 3.07 0.67
C PHE A 26 8.00 2.02 0.65
N ALA A 27 7.44 1.66 1.80
CA ALA A 27 6.49 0.55 1.89
C ALA A 27 5.22 0.70 1.01
N PRO A 28 4.57 1.88 0.93
CA PRO A 28 3.45 2.08 0.01
C PRO A 28 3.91 2.19 -1.46
N ALA A 29 4.91 3.04 -1.74
CA ALA A 29 5.31 3.35 -3.12
C ALA A 29 6.07 2.22 -3.81
N GLY A 30 6.85 1.44 -3.06
CA GLY A 30 7.59 0.27 -3.51
C GLY A 30 6.79 -1.04 -3.42
N ASN A 31 5.49 -0.98 -3.12
CA ASN A 31 4.64 -2.17 -3.04
C ASN A 31 4.63 -2.92 -4.38
N VAL A 32 4.94 -4.21 -4.34
CA VAL A 32 5.00 -5.10 -5.52
C VAL A 32 3.71 -5.04 -6.32
N LEU A 33 2.54 -4.98 -5.66
CA LEU A 33 1.26 -4.90 -6.35
C LEU A 33 1.11 -3.56 -7.08
N ALA A 34 1.44 -2.45 -6.41
CA ALA A 34 1.40 -1.12 -7.02
C ALA A 34 2.31 -1.05 -8.25
N LEU A 35 3.54 -1.57 -8.13
CA LEU A 35 4.52 -1.60 -9.22
C LEU A 35 4.07 -2.50 -10.38
N ALA A 36 3.51 -3.67 -10.09
CA ALA A 36 2.99 -4.57 -11.12
C ALA A 36 1.80 -3.96 -11.87
N TYR A 37 0.84 -3.36 -11.15
CA TYR A 37 -0.30 -2.67 -11.76
C TYR A 37 0.17 -1.45 -12.58
N THR A 38 1.03 -0.61 -12.00
CA THR A 38 1.68 0.51 -12.68
C THR A 38 2.32 0.06 -13.99
N GLY A 39 3.11 -1.03 -13.93
CA GLY A 39 3.80 -1.58 -15.09
C GLY A 39 2.85 -2.09 -16.17
N SER A 40 1.77 -2.75 -15.78
CA SER A 40 0.79 -3.33 -16.71
C SER A 40 -0.17 -2.32 -17.33
N ILE A 41 -0.48 -1.21 -16.64
CA ILE A 41 -1.49 -0.22 -17.06
C ILE A 41 -0.84 1.06 -17.60
N LEU A 42 0.16 1.59 -16.90
CA LEU A 42 0.85 2.84 -17.27
C LEU A 42 2.09 2.59 -18.11
N GLY A 43 2.69 1.40 -17.98
CA GLY A 43 3.87 0.97 -18.74
C GLY A 43 5.07 0.68 -17.85
N ALA A 44 6.00 -0.13 -18.37
CA ALA A 44 7.19 -0.57 -17.63
C ALA A 44 8.08 0.61 -17.19
N GLU A 45 8.11 1.68 -17.97
CA GLU A 45 8.89 2.89 -17.68
C GLU A 45 8.41 3.60 -16.41
N PHE A 46 7.10 3.72 -16.21
CA PHE A 46 6.52 4.26 -14.98
C PHE A 46 6.86 3.40 -13.77
N ALA A 47 6.74 2.07 -13.90
CA ALA A 47 7.03 1.16 -12.79
C ALA A 47 8.50 1.21 -12.39
N PHE A 48 9.40 1.25 -13.38
CA PHE A 48 10.83 1.37 -13.13
C PHE A 48 11.17 2.71 -12.47
N ALA A 49 10.66 3.82 -13.01
CA ALA A 49 10.89 5.15 -12.44
C ALA A 49 10.36 5.24 -11.00
N ARG A 50 9.15 4.72 -10.75
CA ARG A 50 8.56 4.67 -9.41
C ARG A 50 9.43 3.88 -8.44
N LEU A 51 9.89 2.68 -8.82
CA LEU A 51 10.76 1.85 -7.97
C LEU A 51 12.12 2.52 -7.70
N ALA A 52 12.77 3.05 -8.74
CA ALA A 52 14.10 3.64 -8.61
C ALA A 52 14.06 4.92 -7.79
N LEU A 53 13.11 5.81 -8.07
CA LEU A 53 12.96 7.09 -7.36
C LEU A 53 12.42 6.87 -5.94
N CYS A 54 11.52 5.92 -5.70
CA CYS A 54 11.04 5.67 -4.33
C CYS A 54 12.13 5.11 -3.42
N LEU A 55 13.02 4.26 -3.96
CA LEU A 55 14.16 3.77 -3.21
C LEU A 55 15.17 4.89 -2.92
N LEU A 56 15.56 5.64 -3.95
CA LEU A 56 16.53 6.73 -3.83
C LEU A 56 16.03 7.82 -2.87
N PHE A 57 14.79 8.26 -3.04
CA PHE A 57 14.20 9.35 -2.29
C PHE A 57 13.77 8.91 -0.90
N GLY A 58 13.28 7.68 -0.72
CA GLY A 58 13.00 7.14 0.61
C GLY A 58 14.23 7.12 1.50
N ILE A 59 15.36 6.64 0.97
CA ILE A 59 16.65 6.67 1.68
C ILE A 59 17.09 8.13 1.92
N GLY A 60 16.95 9.00 0.92
CA GLY A 60 17.30 10.41 1.04
C GLY A 60 16.52 11.13 2.16
N ILE A 61 15.19 10.99 2.16
CA ILE A 61 14.28 11.57 3.17
C ILE A 61 14.60 11.01 4.55
N GLY A 62 14.82 9.70 4.67
CA GLY A 62 15.22 9.07 5.94
C GLY A 62 16.52 9.63 6.49
N LEU A 63 17.56 9.73 5.66
CA LEU A 63 18.85 10.30 6.06
C LEU A 63 18.72 11.78 6.47
N LEU A 64 17.93 12.56 5.73
CA LEU A 64 17.62 13.95 6.07
C LEU A 64 16.96 14.07 7.44
N MET A 65 15.93 13.26 7.69
CA MET A 65 15.23 13.23 8.96
C MET A 65 16.16 12.86 10.12
N ALA A 66 17.02 11.85 9.93
CA ALA A 66 18.00 11.45 10.94
C ALA A 66 19.01 12.56 11.27
N VAL A 67 19.49 13.30 10.26
CA VAL A 67 20.45 14.39 10.49
C VAL A 67 19.78 15.61 11.14
N ILE A 68 18.56 15.98 10.70
CA ILE A 68 17.83 17.14 11.23
C ILE A 68 17.46 16.91 12.70
N PHE A 69 17.04 15.70 13.06
CA PHE A 69 16.56 15.37 14.40
C PHE A 69 17.48 14.44 15.19
N TRP A 70 18.78 14.38 14.86
CA TRP A 70 19.76 13.51 15.54
C TRP A 70 19.58 13.56 17.06
N ARG A 71 19.58 14.75 17.68
CA ARG A 71 19.54 14.86 19.15
C ARG A 71 18.35 14.14 19.77
N ASP A 72 17.17 14.32 19.19
CA ASP A 72 15.96 13.66 19.64
C ASP A 72 15.98 12.15 19.36
N ASP A 73 16.62 11.74 18.27
CA ASP A 73 16.78 10.33 17.89
C ASP A 73 17.71 9.60 18.86
N ALA A 74 18.85 10.22 19.22
CA ALA A 74 19.81 9.67 20.17
C ALA A 74 19.23 9.57 21.59
N SER A 75 18.41 10.54 22.03
CA SER A 75 17.70 10.41 23.31
C SER A 75 16.66 9.30 23.29
N HIS A 76 15.94 9.14 22.18
CA HIS A 76 14.90 8.12 22.03
C HIS A 76 15.48 6.71 21.95
N GLU A 77 16.59 6.52 21.26
CA GLU A 77 17.32 5.23 21.23
C GLU A 77 17.81 4.84 22.64
N ALA A 78 18.35 5.79 23.41
CA ALA A 78 18.77 5.55 24.79
C ALA A 78 17.60 5.17 25.71
N GLU A 79 16.44 5.84 25.58
CA GLU A 79 15.23 5.49 26.33
C GLU A 79 14.67 4.12 25.90
N ALA A 80 14.65 3.83 24.60
CA ALA A 80 14.15 2.56 24.06
C ALA A 80 15.01 1.37 24.50
N ASP A 81 16.34 1.50 24.54
CA ASP A 81 17.23 0.46 25.04
C ASP A 81 16.98 0.14 26.52
N THR A 82 16.60 1.13 27.33
CA THR A 82 16.21 0.91 28.73
C THR A 82 14.83 0.28 28.89
N ALA A 83 13.88 0.58 27.98
CA ALA A 83 12.51 0.09 28.04
C ALA A 83 12.30 -1.29 27.39
N PHE A 84 13.17 -1.70 26.46
CA PHE A 84 13.04 -2.95 25.68
C PHE A 84 14.16 -3.98 25.95
N ALA A 85 14.75 -3.96 27.14
CA ALA A 85 15.75 -4.93 27.57
C ALA A 85 15.24 -6.40 27.61
N GLU A 86 13.95 -6.65 27.43
CA GLU A 86 13.43 -7.98 27.11
C GLU A 86 13.37 -8.20 25.59
N ARG A 87 14.32 -8.96 25.05
CA ARG A 87 14.21 -9.57 23.72
C ARG A 87 13.07 -10.59 23.73
N ALA A 88 11.84 -10.13 23.51
CA ALA A 88 10.72 -11.01 23.21
C ALA A 88 10.98 -11.71 21.86
N SER A 89 11.38 -12.98 21.89
CA SER A 89 11.53 -13.79 20.69
C SER A 89 10.15 -14.22 20.18
N VAL A 90 9.88 -13.99 18.88
CA VAL A 90 8.66 -14.51 18.26
C VAL A 90 8.74 -16.04 18.20
N GLY A 91 7.79 -16.72 18.84
CA GLY A 91 7.75 -18.18 18.88
C GLY A 91 7.63 -18.79 17.47
N ALA A 92 8.18 -20.00 17.29
CA ALA A 92 8.23 -20.67 15.98
C ALA A 92 6.83 -20.85 15.34
N ALA A 93 5.79 -21.07 16.14
CA ALA A 93 4.41 -21.17 15.66
C ALA A 93 3.90 -19.84 15.08
N ALA A 94 4.15 -18.71 15.77
CA ALA A 94 3.77 -17.38 15.30
C ALA A 94 4.53 -17.01 14.01
N THR A 95 5.83 -17.31 13.96
CA THR A 95 6.63 -17.14 12.74
C THR A 95 6.08 -17.99 11.59
N GLY A 96 5.69 -19.25 11.86
CA GLY A 96 5.06 -20.13 10.88
C GLY A 96 3.73 -19.58 10.34
N VAL A 97 2.88 -19.02 11.21
CA VAL A 97 1.63 -18.34 10.78
C VAL A 97 1.94 -17.15 9.90
N LEU A 98 2.86 -16.27 10.31
CA LEU A 98 3.23 -15.08 9.55
C LEU A 98 3.78 -15.43 8.16
N LEU A 99 4.69 -16.40 8.07
CA LEU A 99 5.23 -16.87 6.79
C LEU A 99 4.16 -17.51 5.91
N SER A 100 3.20 -18.22 6.51
CA SER A 100 2.09 -18.82 5.76
C SER A 100 1.11 -17.76 5.25
N LEU A 101 0.81 -16.73 6.03
CA LEU A 101 0.00 -15.58 5.59
C LEU A 101 0.70 -14.79 4.47
N LEU A 102 2.02 -14.62 4.57
CA LEU A 102 2.82 -14.05 3.48
C LEU A 102 2.73 -14.92 2.22
N ALA A 103 2.79 -16.24 2.35
CA ALA A 103 2.62 -17.15 1.22
C ALA A 103 1.22 -17.05 0.60
N VAL A 104 0.15 -16.92 1.41
CA VAL A 104 -1.21 -16.67 0.89
C VAL A 104 -1.27 -15.37 0.09
N LEU A 105 -0.69 -14.29 0.63
CA LEU A 105 -0.63 -12.99 -0.05
C LEU A 105 0.09 -13.12 -1.39
N VAL A 106 1.33 -13.65 -1.37
CA VAL A 106 2.19 -13.83 -2.53
C VAL A 106 1.52 -14.71 -3.60
N ALA A 107 0.95 -15.86 -3.21
CA ALA A 107 0.24 -16.75 -4.13
C ALA A 107 -1.02 -16.10 -4.71
N GLY A 108 -1.74 -15.32 -3.90
CA GLY A 108 -2.95 -14.62 -4.30
C GLY A 108 -2.69 -13.43 -5.23
N THR A 109 -1.53 -12.77 -5.14
CA THR A 109 -1.28 -11.53 -5.88
C THR A 109 -0.33 -11.68 -7.07
N LEU A 110 0.64 -12.60 -7.01
CA LEU A 110 1.65 -12.71 -8.06
C LEU A 110 1.10 -13.36 -9.34
N LYS A 111 1.29 -12.68 -10.47
CA LYS A 111 0.96 -13.18 -11.82
C LYS A 111 2.14 -13.92 -12.46
N LEU A 112 2.72 -14.88 -11.74
CA LEU A 112 3.79 -15.72 -12.29
C LEU A 112 3.21 -16.89 -13.09
N TRP A 113 3.90 -17.31 -14.15
CA TRP A 113 3.44 -18.38 -15.04
C TRP A 113 2.98 -19.66 -14.31
N PRO A 114 3.69 -20.19 -13.28
CA PRO A 114 3.23 -21.36 -12.53
C PRO A 114 1.90 -21.13 -11.78
N LEU A 115 1.65 -19.90 -11.30
CA LEU A 115 0.44 -19.54 -10.58
C LEU A 115 -0.73 -19.29 -11.54
N THR A 116 -0.46 -18.78 -12.74
CA THR A 116 -1.49 -18.52 -13.75
C THR A 116 -1.81 -19.76 -14.61
N ALA A 117 -0.99 -20.81 -14.54
CA ALA A 117 -1.17 -22.03 -15.31
C ALA A 117 -2.50 -22.72 -14.97
N THR A 118 -3.21 -23.16 -15.99
CA THR A 118 -4.41 -23.98 -15.87
C THR A 118 -4.01 -25.42 -15.58
N LEU A 119 -4.47 -25.97 -14.46
CA LEU A 119 -4.25 -27.36 -14.07
C LEU A 119 -5.38 -28.28 -14.55
N GLY A 120 -6.58 -27.74 -14.70
CA GLY A 120 -7.74 -28.44 -15.24
C GLY A 120 -8.98 -27.53 -15.23
N SER A 121 -10.00 -27.89 -16.00
CA SER A 121 -11.30 -27.23 -15.95
C SER A 121 -12.43 -28.25 -15.89
N VAL A 122 -13.51 -27.85 -15.23
CA VAL A 122 -14.75 -28.63 -15.13
C VAL A 122 -15.89 -27.70 -15.47
N THR A 123 -16.73 -28.08 -16.43
CA THR A 123 -17.92 -27.32 -16.82
C THR A 123 -19.14 -27.90 -16.11
N LEU A 124 -19.75 -27.09 -15.24
CA LEU A 124 -21.01 -27.45 -14.61
C LEU A 124 -22.17 -27.01 -15.51
N PRO A 125 -23.11 -27.92 -15.85
CA PRO A 125 -24.25 -27.62 -16.72
C PRO A 125 -25.30 -26.80 -15.95
N LEU A 126 -24.99 -25.52 -15.71
CA LEU A 126 -25.81 -24.57 -14.98
C LEU A 126 -26.44 -23.59 -15.98
N PRO A 127 -27.66 -23.86 -16.50
CA PRO A 127 -28.27 -23.07 -17.57
C PRO A 127 -28.60 -21.63 -17.16
N TRP A 128 -28.66 -21.34 -15.86
CA TRP A 128 -28.88 -19.99 -15.34
C TRP A 128 -27.62 -19.10 -15.38
N ALA A 129 -26.43 -19.67 -15.55
CA ALA A 129 -25.18 -18.92 -15.43
C ALA A 129 -25.05 -17.81 -16.49
N GLU A 130 -25.42 -18.12 -17.74
CA GLU A 130 -25.38 -17.16 -18.85
C GLU A 130 -26.44 -16.06 -18.68
N GLY A 131 -27.69 -16.43 -18.35
CA GLY A 131 -28.75 -15.47 -18.09
C GLY A 131 -28.43 -14.54 -16.90
N TRP A 132 -27.77 -15.08 -15.87
CA TRP A 132 -27.32 -14.29 -14.74
C TRP A 132 -26.16 -13.35 -15.11
N GLN A 133 -25.18 -13.81 -15.89
CA GLN A 133 -24.12 -12.95 -16.41
C GLN A 133 -24.67 -11.81 -17.30
N ALA A 134 -25.71 -12.09 -18.09
CA ALA A 134 -26.39 -11.09 -18.91
C ALA A 134 -27.10 -10.03 -18.03
N ALA A 135 -27.82 -10.45 -16.99
CA ALA A 135 -28.48 -9.55 -16.05
C ALA A 135 -27.46 -8.65 -15.31
N LEU A 136 -26.33 -9.23 -14.86
CA LEU A 136 -25.26 -8.47 -14.21
C LEU A 136 -24.65 -7.42 -15.14
N THR A 137 -24.42 -7.77 -16.40
CA THR A 137 -23.91 -6.83 -17.42
C THR A 137 -24.89 -5.69 -17.69
N GLN A 138 -26.19 -5.94 -17.57
CA GLN A 138 -27.22 -4.89 -17.72
C GLN A 138 -27.26 -3.96 -16.51
N TRP A 139 -27.09 -4.47 -15.29
CA TRP A 139 -27.11 -3.67 -14.07
C TRP A 139 -25.83 -2.86 -13.87
N VAL A 140 -24.68 -3.47 -14.15
CA VAL A 140 -23.36 -2.84 -14.04
C VAL A 140 -22.62 -3.08 -15.35
N PRO A 141 -22.81 -2.21 -16.35
CA PRO A 141 -22.14 -2.36 -17.63
C PRO A 141 -20.62 -2.21 -17.49
N PHE A 142 -19.89 -2.94 -18.32
CA PHE A 142 -18.46 -2.75 -18.48
C PHE A 142 -18.22 -1.61 -19.47
N ASP A 143 -17.64 -0.51 -19.00
CA ASP A 143 -17.22 0.61 -19.84
C ASP A 143 -15.77 0.96 -19.51
N ALA A 144 -14.84 0.43 -20.31
CA ALA A 144 -13.41 0.68 -20.14
C ALA A 144 -13.04 2.17 -20.30
N ALA A 145 -13.78 2.93 -21.11
CA ALA A 145 -13.53 4.36 -21.29
C ALA A 145 -13.90 5.17 -20.05
N LYS A 146 -14.93 4.72 -19.32
CA LYS A 146 -15.30 5.24 -18.00
C LYS A 146 -14.67 4.46 -16.85
N GLY A 147 -13.70 3.58 -17.13
CA GLY A 147 -13.05 2.68 -16.16
C GLY A 147 -14.00 2.00 -15.19
N GLU A 148 -15.14 1.52 -15.69
CA GLU A 148 -16.11 0.71 -14.97
C GLU A 148 -15.77 -0.77 -15.20
N GLU A 149 -15.37 -1.46 -14.13
CA GLU A 149 -15.20 -2.91 -14.15
C GLU A 149 -16.57 -3.55 -13.89
N GLY A 150 -17.25 -4.01 -14.95
CA GLY A 150 -18.54 -4.70 -14.84
C GLY A 150 -18.50 -5.90 -13.89
N VAL A 151 -19.66 -6.31 -13.37
CA VAL A 151 -19.74 -7.41 -12.38
C VAL A 151 -19.86 -8.77 -13.08
N SER A 152 -18.93 -9.67 -12.80
CA SER A 152 -19.00 -11.07 -13.26
C SER A 152 -19.80 -11.95 -12.29
N VAL A 153 -20.23 -13.14 -12.73
CA VAL A 153 -20.84 -14.15 -11.83
C VAL A 153 -19.92 -14.47 -10.66
N GLN A 154 -18.61 -14.58 -10.91
CA GLN A 154 -17.60 -14.76 -9.87
C GLN A 154 -17.56 -13.57 -8.90
N GLY A 155 -17.58 -12.34 -9.42
CA GLY A 155 -17.60 -11.12 -8.62
C GLY A 155 -18.83 -11.04 -7.71
N ALA A 156 -20.02 -11.34 -8.25
CA ALA A 156 -21.27 -11.38 -7.49
C ALA A 156 -21.21 -12.45 -6.36
N LEU A 157 -20.67 -13.63 -6.65
CA LEU A 157 -20.46 -14.69 -5.65
C LEU A 157 -19.52 -14.22 -4.53
N LEU A 158 -18.41 -13.56 -4.89
CA LEU A 158 -17.45 -13.03 -3.91
C LEU A 158 -18.07 -11.93 -3.04
N ILE A 159 -18.89 -11.04 -3.60
CA ILE A 159 -19.63 -10.02 -2.85
C ILE A 159 -20.56 -10.69 -1.83
N GLY A 160 -21.30 -11.73 -2.25
CA GLY A 160 -22.16 -12.51 -1.37
C GLY A 160 -21.39 -13.18 -0.23
N LEU A 161 -20.24 -13.81 -0.53
CA LEU A 161 -19.38 -14.42 0.47
C LEU A 161 -18.82 -13.39 1.46
N LEU A 162 -18.40 -12.20 0.99
CA LEU A 162 -17.92 -11.11 1.86
C LEU A 162 -19.02 -10.61 2.80
N ALA A 163 -20.27 -10.48 2.33
CA ALA A 163 -21.40 -10.12 3.18
C ALA A 163 -21.65 -11.18 4.27
N LEU A 164 -21.59 -12.47 3.90
CA LEU A 164 -21.73 -13.59 4.85
C LEU A 164 -20.58 -13.62 5.87
N ILE A 165 -19.34 -13.34 5.44
CA ILE A 165 -18.19 -13.17 6.34
C ILE A 165 -18.47 -12.03 7.31
N GLY A 166 -18.95 -10.88 6.84
CA GLY A 166 -19.25 -9.74 7.71
C GLY A 166 -20.25 -10.09 8.82
N VAL A 167 -21.33 -10.80 8.48
CA VAL A 167 -22.33 -11.27 9.45
C VAL A 167 -21.76 -12.31 10.41
N ALA A 168 -21.02 -13.30 9.90
CA ALA A 168 -20.44 -14.35 10.73
C ALA A 168 -19.33 -13.81 11.65
N ALA A 169 -18.49 -12.91 11.15
CA ALA A 169 -17.42 -12.27 11.90
C ALA A 169 -17.98 -11.35 12.98
N TRP A 170 -19.06 -10.61 12.70
CA TRP A 170 -19.70 -9.80 13.74
C TRP A 170 -20.26 -10.64 14.89
N LYS A 171 -20.86 -11.80 14.60
CA LYS A 171 -21.37 -12.72 15.64
C LYS A 171 -20.30 -13.60 16.29
N GLY A 172 -19.12 -13.71 15.68
CA GLY A 172 -18.11 -14.70 16.05
C GLY A 172 -16.79 -14.12 16.57
N LEU A 173 -16.40 -12.94 16.09
CA LEU A 173 -15.12 -12.31 16.40
C LEU A 173 -15.25 -11.13 17.39
N GLU A 174 -16.46 -10.60 17.59
CA GLU A 174 -16.70 -9.52 18.57
C GLU A 174 -16.33 -9.98 19.99
N ASP A 175 -16.82 -11.16 20.37
CA ASP A 175 -16.65 -11.74 21.71
C ASP A 175 -15.63 -12.88 21.74
N ILE A 176 -14.68 -12.91 20.78
CA ILE A 176 -13.71 -14.03 20.65
C ILE A 176 -12.80 -14.20 21.88
N VAL A 177 -12.65 -13.13 22.67
CA VAL A 177 -11.91 -13.13 23.94
C VAL A 177 -12.60 -14.01 24.99
N GLU A 178 -13.91 -14.19 24.91
CA GLU A 178 -14.67 -15.10 25.78
C GLU A 178 -14.58 -16.57 25.33
N GLY A 179 -14.12 -16.81 24.10
CA GLY A 179 -13.95 -18.14 23.53
C GLY A 179 -14.43 -18.25 22.09
N ALA A 180 -14.00 -19.33 21.43
CA ALA A 180 -14.40 -19.64 20.05
C ALA A 180 -15.85 -20.15 20.02
N ASN A 181 -16.69 -19.57 19.17
CA ASN A 181 -18.05 -20.04 18.96
C ASN A 181 -18.25 -20.60 17.53
N ARG A 182 -19.44 -21.14 17.24
CA ARG A 182 -19.76 -21.67 15.89
C ARG A 182 -19.64 -20.62 14.77
N TRP A 183 -19.91 -19.35 15.08
CA TRP A 183 -19.80 -18.24 14.14
C TRP A 183 -18.35 -17.84 13.88
N THR A 184 -17.46 -17.97 14.86
CA THR A 184 -16.01 -17.85 14.68
C THR A 184 -15.53 -18.81 13.59
N TRP A 185 -15.89 -20.10 13.73
CA TRP A 185 -15.51 -21.13 12.77
C TRP A 185 -16.16 -20.92 11.40
N ALA A 186 -17.42 -20.49 11.37
CA ALA A 186 -18.09 -20.13 10.12
C ALA A 186 -17.40 -18.95 9.42
N ALA A 187 -17.00 -17.90 10.15
CA ALA A 187 -16.29 -16.75 9.60
C ALA A 187 -14.93 -17.15 9.01
N LEU A 188 -14.16 -17.98 9.72
CA LEU A 188 -12.87 -18.49 9.23
C LEU A 188 -13.04 -19.41 8.02
N ALA A 189 -14.05 -20.29 8.02
CA ALA A 189 -14.36 -21.16 6.89
C ALA A 189 -14.82 -20.37 5.66
N LEU A 190 -15.67 -19.35 5.85
CA LEU A 190 -16.11 -18.47 4.76
C LEU A 190 -14.94 -17.63 4.22
N ALA A 191 -14.06 -17.12 5.08
CA ALA A 191 -12.84 -16.42 4.66
C ALA A 191 -11.95 -17.34 3.81
N ALA A 192 -11.75 -18.58 4.25
CA ALA A 192 -10.99 -19.57 3.49
C ALA A 192 -11.64 -19.91 2.14
N ALA A 193 -12.94 -20.16 2.13
CA ALA A 193 -13.71 -20.42 0.92
C ALA A 193 -13.62 -19.24 -0.06
N THR A 194 -13.70 -18.01 0.44
CA THR A 194 -13.61 -16.79 -0.38
C THR A 194 -12.25 -16.68 -1.06
N LEU A 195 -11.16 -16.95 -0.34
CA LEU A 195 -9.82 -16.94 -0.93
C LEU A 195 -9.64 -18.02 -2.00
N ILE A 196 -10.19 -19.21 -1.79
CA ILE A 196 -10.16 -20.30 -2.78
C ILE A 196 -11.00 -19.94 -4.01
N VAL A 197 -12.23 -19.46 -3.83
CA VAL A 197 -13.11 -19.03 -4.94
C VAL A 197 -12.49 -17.86 -5.71
N ALA A 198 -11.83 -16.92 -5.03
CA ALA A 198 -11.11 -15.82 -5.67
C ALA A 198 -9.86 -16.27 -6.44
N ALA A 199 -9.29 -17.42 -6.08
CA ALA A 199 -8.12 -17.99 -6.72
C ALA A 199 -8.48 -18.90 -7.92
N LEU A 200 -9.69 -19.44 -7.95
CA LEU A 200 -10.28 -20.11 -9.10
C LEU A 200 -10.63 -19.10 -10.21
N ARG A 201 -10.74 -19.58 -11.45
CA ARG A 201 -11.30 -18.80 -12.56
C ARG A 201 -12.67 -19.37 -12.92
N LEU A 202 -13.71 -18.57 -12.76
CA LEU A 202 -15.09 -18.95 -13.07
C LEU A 202 -15.55 -18.17 -14.30
N THR A 203 -15.83 -18.87 -15.40
CA THR A 203 -16.31 -18.27 -16.64
C THR A 203 -17.70 -18.81 -16.98
N ALA A 204 -18.68 -17.91 -17.04
CA ALA A 204 -20.03 -18.25 -17.50
C ALA A 204 -20.06 -18.26 -19.02
N GLY A 205 -20.59 -19.35 -19.60
CA GLY A 205 -20.72 -19.50 -21.05
C GLY A 205 -21.97 -20.32 -21.43
N PRO A 206 -22.18 -20.55 -22.73
CA PRO A 206 -23.40 -21.20 -23.24
C PRO A 206 -23.55 -22.66 -22.80
N ALA A 207 -22.45 -23.33 -22.45
CA ALA A 207 -22.46 -24.70 -21.94
C ALA A 207 -22.64 -24.78 -20.39
N GLY A 208 -22.74 -23.64 -19.71
CA GLY A 208 -22.85 -23.54 -18.25
C GLY A 208 -21.69 -22.76 -17.61
N LEU A 209 -21.37 -23.09 -16.36
CA LEU A 209 -20.30 -22.44 -15.60
C LEU A 209 -19.02 -23.27 -15.68
N GLU A 210 -18.02 -22.78 -16.39
CA GLU A 210 -16.69 -23.39 -16.40
C GLU A 210 -15.92 -22.94 -15.15
N ILE A 211 -15.47 -23.91 -14.36
CA ILE A 211 -14.62 -23.72 -13.20
C ILE A 211 -13.22 -24.22 -13.56
N THR A 212 -12.28 -23.31 -13.70
CA THR A 212 -10.88 -23.62 -14.00
C THR A 212 -10.04 -23.61 -12.72
N LEU A 213 -9.41 -24.74 -12.42
CA LEU A 213 -8.39 -24.86 -11.38
C LEU A 213 -7.06 -24.29 -11.89
N THR A 214 -6.58 -23.25 -11.23
CA THR A 214 -5.29 -22.62 -11.54
C THR A 214 -4.21 -23.05 -10.56
N GLY A 215 -2.95 -22.90 -10.93
CA GLY A 215 -1.83 -23.05 -9.99
C GLY A 215 -1.95 -22.15 -8.76
N ARG A 216 -2.53 -20.96 -8.92
CA ARG A 216 -2.86 -20.03 -7.84
C ARG A 216 -3.87 -20.62 -6.87
N ALA A 217 -4.93 -21.28 -7.33
CA ALA A 217 -5.90 -21.93 -6.45
C ALA A 217 -5.24 -23.02 -5.58
N LEU A 218 -4.36 -23.83 -6.17
CA LEU A 218 -3.59 -24.83 -5.42
C LEU A 218 -2.63 -24.19 -4.41
N ALA A 219 -1.88 -23.16 -4.82
CA ALA A 219 -0.93 -22.46 -3.95
C ALA A 219 -1.64 -21.79 -2.77
N VAL A 220 -2.78 -21.13 -3.01
CA VAL A 220 -3.61 -20.54 -1.94
C VAL A 220 -4.13 -21.64 -1.01
N ALA A 221 -4.64 -22.76 -1.52
CA ALA A 221 -5.13 -23.86 -0.69
C ALA A 221 -4.02 -24.46 0.20
N LEU A 222 -2.82 -24.68 -0.35
CA LEU A 222 -1.66 -25.17 0.40
C LEU A 222 -1.22 -24.16 1.47
N ALA A 223 -1.15 -22.88 1.13
CA ALA A 223 -0.78 -21.83 2.08
C ALA A 223 -1.83 -21.69 3.20
N MET A 224 -3.12 -21.82 2.89
CA MET A 224 -4.18 -21.85 3.90
C MET A 224 -4.08 -23.07 4.82
N ALA A 225 -3.75 -24.25 4.28
CA ALA A 225 -3.49 -25.44 5.09
C ALA A 225 -2.28 -25.24 6.02
N ALA A 226 -1.24 -24.53 5.56
CA ALA A 226 -0.09 -24.16 6.39
C ALA A 226 -0.48 -23.17 7.50
N VAL A 227 -1.26 -22.12 7.19
CA VAL A 227 -1.82 -21.19 8.20
C VAL A 227 -2.55 -21.97 9.28
N TRP A 228 -3.44 -22.88 8.89
CA TRP A 228 -4.19 -23.73 9.82
C TRP A 228 -3.28 -24.62 10.67
N HIS A 229 -2.28 -25.23 10.05
CA HIS A 229 -1.32 -26.09 10.73
C HIS A 229 -0.53 -25.37 11.82
N PHE A 230 -0.03 -24.16 11.54
CA PHE A 230 0.73 -23.37 12.51
C PHE A 230 -0.17 -22.65 13.52
N ALA A 231 -1.35 -22.17 13.11
CA ALA A 231 -2.28 -21.47 14.00
C ALA A 231 -2.81 -22.38 15.11
N ARG A 232 -3.02 -23.68 14.83
CA ARG A 232 -3.39 -24.68 15.85
C ARG A 232 -2.35 -24.91 16.94
N ARG A 233 -1.10 -24.46 16.72
CA ARG A 233 0.01 -24.55 17.68
C ARG A 233 0.16 -23.28 18.53
N LEU A 234 -0.66 -22.26 18.29
CA LEU A 234 -0.68 -21.05 19.10
C LEU A 234 -1.51 -21.28 20.36
N ASP A 235 -1.11 -20.63 21.45
CA ASP A 235 -1.88 -20.58 22.69
C ASP A 235 -3.22 -19.88 22.47
N ALA A 236 -4.21 -20.23 23.29
CA ALA A 236 -5.59 -19.75 23.14
C ALA A 236 -5.66 -18.22 23.09
N GLU A 237 -4.98 -17.56 24.03
CA GLU A 237 -4.91 -16.10 24.14
C GLU A 237 -4.28 -15.46 22.89
N ALA A 238 -3.23 -16.07 22.35
CA ALA A 238 -2.48 -15.51 21.21
C ALA A 238 -3.32 -15.48 19.93
N TRP A 239 -4.00 -16.59 19.59
CA TRP A 239 -4.82 -16.63 18.37
C TRP A 239 -6.14 -15.85 18.54
N GLN A 240 -6.75 -15.85 19.74
CA GLN A 240 -7.94 -15.04 20.03
C GLN A 240 -7.62 -13.54 19.94
N GLY A 241 -6.54 -13.09 20.58
CA GLY A 241 -6.08 -11.71 20.52
C GLY A 241 -5.76 -11.27 19.09
N TRP A 242 -5.10 -12.13 18.31
CA TRP A 242 -4.84 -11.86 16.90
C TRP A 242 -6.13 -11.70 16.07
N LEU A 243 -7.11 -12.60 16.23
CA LEU A 243 -8.38 -12.50 15.50
C LEU A 243 -9.21 -11.30 15.90
N TRP A 244 -9.24 -10.97 17.20
CA TRP A 244 -9.93 -9.78 17.70
C TRP A 244 -9.31 -8.51 17.11
N GLU A 245 -7.99 -8.41 17.11
CA GLU A 245 -7.27 -7.26 16.56
C GLU A 245 -7.47 -7.14 15.05
N ALA A 246 -7.47 -8.27 14.32
CA ALA A 246 -7.82 -8.31 12.91
C ALA A 246 -9.25 -7.81 12.66
N TRP A 247 -10.24 -8.28 13.44
CA TRP A 247 -11.63 -7.84 13.34
C TRP A 247 -11.80 -6.35 13.67
N ARG A 248 -11.10 -5.86 14.70
CA ARG A 248 -11.05 -4.44 15.06
C ARG A 248 -10.55 -3.59 13.89
N PHE A 249 -9.48 -4.00 13.22
CA PHE A 249 -8.97 -3.30 12.03
C PHE A 249 -9.97 -3.33 10.87
N VAL A 250 -10.65 -4.47 10.64
CA VAL A 250 -11.69 -4.56 9.60
C VAL A 250 -12.81 -3.56 9.90
N LYS A 251 -13.34 -3.50 11.13
CA LYS A 251 -14.40 -2.55 11.52
C LYS A 251 -13.99 -1.09 11.36
N GLN A 252 -12.72 -0.76 11.55
CA GLN A 252 -12.21 0.60 11.40
C GLN A 252 -11.94 0.98 9.94
N ILE A 253 -11.32 0.08 9.16
CA ILE A 253 -10.84 0.37 7.82
C ILE A 253 -11.95 0.19 6.78
N PHE A 254 -12.78 -0.85 6.90
CA PHE A 254 -13.74 -1.22 5.85
C PHE A 254 -14.80 -0.14 5.59
N PRO A 255 -15.47 0.45 6.59
CA PRO A 255 -16.45 1.52 6.35
C PRO A 255 -15.82 2.74 5.70
N LEU A 256 -14.62 3.12 6.15
CA LEU A 256 -13.86 4.23 5.59
C LEU A 256 -13.47 3.96 4.13
N LEU A 257 -13.05 2.73 3.82
CA LEU A 257 -12.73 2.30 2.46
C LEU A 257 -13.96 2.37 1.55
N VAL A 258 -15.11 1.85 1.98
CA VAL A 258 -16.36 1.88 1.19
C VAL A 258 -16.80 3.31 0.93
N ALA A 259 -16.81 4.16 1.96
CA ALA A 259 -17.15 5.58 1.83
C ALA A 259 -16.17 6.30 0.88
N GLY A 260 -14.86 6.08 1.05
CA GLY A 260 -13.82 6.67 0.21
C GLY A 260 -13.96 6.28 -1.26
N VAL A 261 -14.09 4.97 -1.56
CA VAL A 261 -14.27 4.48 -2.94
C VAL A 261 -15.56 5.01 -3.56
N PHE A 262 -16.65 5.10 -2.78
CA PHE A 262 -17.91 5.68 -3.24
C PHE A 262 -17.78 7.17 -3.60
N VAL A 263 -17.18 7.97 -2.69
CA VAL A 263 -16.95 9.40 -2.92
C VAL A 263 -16.06 9.62 -4.14
N VAL A 264 -15.00 8.84 -4.29
CA VAL A 264 -14.12 8.84 -5.46
C VAL A 264 -14.90 8.55 -6.74
N GLY A 265 -15.74 7.51 -6.74
CA GLY A 265 -16.60 7.17 -7.88
C GLY A 265 -17.54 8.30 -8.27
N LEU A 266 -18.07 9.04 -7.29
CA LEU A 266 -18.92 10.22 -7.53
C LEU A 266 -18.11 11.41 -8.07
N VAL A 267 -16.98 11.73 -7.41
CA VAL A 267 -16.09 12.83 -7.81
C VAL A 267 -15.56 12.63 -9.22
N ARG A 268 -15.29 11.38 -9.62
CA ARG A 268 -14.86 11.04 -10.99
C ARG A 268 -15.80 11.60 -12.07
N GLN A 269 -17.11 11.64 -11.81
CA GLN A 269 -18.09 12.18 -12.77
C GLN A 269 -18.04 13.70 -12.88
N LEU A 270 -17.45 14.38 -11.90
CA LEU A 270 -17.34 15.84 -11.83
C LEU A 270 -16.03 16.38 -12.41
N ILE A 271 -15.03 15.52 -12.64
CA ILE A 271 -13.71 15.93 -13.14
C ILE A 271 -13.78 16.19 -14.65
N GLN A 272 -13.65 17.46 -15.04
CA GLN A 272 -13.56 17.83 -16.46
C GLN A 272 -12.12 17.69 -16.99
N PRO A 273 -11.91 17.13 -18.20
CA PRO A 273 -10.59 16.99 -18.82
C PRO A 273 -9.82 18.31 -18.93
N GLU A 274 -10.55 19.41 -19.16
CA GLU A 274 -9.97 20.74 -19.38
C GLU A 274 -9.18 21.25 -18.16
N TRP A 275 -9.68 20.97 -16.95
CA TRP A 275 -9.03 21.41 -15.71
C TRP A 275 -7.71 20.69 -15.50
N ILE A 276 -7.68 19.38 -15.76
CA ILE A 276 -6.47 18.57 -15.63
C ILE A 276 -5.42 19.04 -16.62
N ARG A 277 -5.80 19.24 -17.89
CA ARG A 277 -4.86 19.69 -18.93
C ARG A 277 -4.34 21.11 -18.65
N ALA A 278 -5.17 22.01 -18.12
CA ALA A 278 -4.74 23.37 -17.77
C ALA A 278 -3.79 23.41 -16.56
N LEU A 279 -4.02 22.58 -15.55
CA LEU A 279 -3.24 22.59 -14.30
C LEU A 279 -1.98 21.71 -14.34
N ALA A 280 -2.01 20.61 -15.09
CA ALA A 280 -0.96 19.58 -15.06
C ALA A 280 -0.66 18.97 -16.44
N GLY A 281 -0.98 19.67 -17.53
CA GLY A 281 -0.73 19.22 -18.90
C GLY A 281 0.71 19.36 -19.40
N ALA A 282 1.60 20.02 -18.65
CA ALA A 282 3.01 20.20 -18.97
C ALA A 282 3.92 19.81 -17.79
N ASN A 283 5.19 19.53 -18.08
CA ASN A 283 6.19 19.25 -17.06
C ASN A 283 6.85 20.51 -16.50
N ASP A 284 6.12 21.26 -15.67
CA ASP A 284 6.66 22.41 -14.96
C ASP A 284 6.52 22.25 -13.43
N LEU A 285 7.14 23.18 -12.69
CA LEU A 285 7.11 23.15 -11.23
C LEU A 285 5.67 23.29 -10.69
N GLN A 286 4.82 24.06 -11.36
CA GLN A 286 3.44 24.30 -10.95
C GLN A 286 2.60 23.02 -11.10
N GLY A 287 2.66 22.35 -12.24
CA GLY A 287 1.93 21.12 -12.52
C GLY A 287 2.34 20.00 -11.58
N ASN A 288 3.64 19.86 -11.31
CA ASN A 288 4.12 18.90 -10.31
C ASN A 288 3.66 19.27 -8.88
N ALA A 289 3.70 20.55 -8.49
CA ALA A 289 3.24 20.99 -7.18
C ALA A 289 1.72 20.81 -6.99
N VAL A 290 0.93 21.11 -8.03
CA VAL A 290 -0.53 20.89 -8.03
C VAL A 290 -0.83 19.39 -7.92
N ALA A 291 -0.09 18.54 -8.64
CA ALA A 291 -0.26 17.09 -8.57
C ALA A 291 0.05 16.53 -7.16
N VAL A 292 1.11 17.02 -6.50
CA VAL A 292 1.42 16.67 -5.10
C VAL A 292 0.34 17.19 -4.16
N GLY A 293 -0.10 18.44 -4.33
CA GLY A 293 -1.18 19.02 -3.53
C GLY A 293 -2.49 18.25 -3.69
N PHE A 294 -2.81 17.80 -4.90
CA PHE A 294 -3.95 16.93 -5.17
C PHE A 294 -3.81 15.60 -4.40
N GLY A 295 -2.66 14.95 -4.46
CA GLY A 295 -2.39 13.71 -3.69
C GLY A 295 -2.49 13.86 -2.17
N VAL A 296 -2.17 15.04 -1.63
CA VAL A 296 -2.33 15.34 -0.19
C VAL A 296 -3.80 15.22 0.26
N PHE A 297 -4.72 15.72 -0.55
CA PHE A 297 -6.15 15.75 -0.23
C PHE A 297 -6.90 14.51 -0.75
N MET A 298 -6.42 13.91 -1.83
CA MET A 298 -7.05 12.82 -2.52
C MET A 298 -6.27 11.54 -2.24
N TYR A 299 -6.70 10.79 -1.22
CA TYR A 299 -6.15 9.48 -0.90
C TYR A 299 -6.87 8.38 -1.70
N PHE A 300 -6.15 7.69 -2.59
CA PHE A 300 -6.70 6.52 -3.28
C PHE A 300 -6.14 5.21 -2.73
N PRO A 301 -6.98 4.16 -2.57
CA PRO A 301 -6.48 2.82 -2.36
C PRO A 301 -5.59 2.40 -3.54
N THR A 302 -4.50 1.68 -3.28
CA THR A 302 -3.52 1.25 -4.30
C THR A 302 -4.14 0.57 -5.53
N LEU A 303 -5.25 -0.16 -5.35
CA LEU A 303 -5.96 -0.82 -6.45
C LEU A 303 -6.66 0.16 -7.41
N VAL A 304 -7.05 1.34 -6.90
CA VAL A 304 -7.79 2.39 -7.63
C VAL A 304 -6.84 3.47 -8.13
N GLU A 305 -5.72 3.68 -7.44
CA GLU A 305 -4.69 4.67 -7.76
C GLU A 305 -4.21 4.58 -9.22
N VAL A 306 -3.86 3.38 -9.69
CA VAL A 306 -3.30 3.18 -11.04
C VAL A 306 -4.34 3.39 -12.15
N PRO A 307 -5.58 2.83 -12.08
CA PRO A 307 -6.63 3.16 -13.02
C PRO A 307 -6.97 4.66 -13.08
N VAL A 308 -7.00 5.34 -11.93
CA VAL A 308 -7.24 6.80 -11.89
C VAL A 308 -6.08 7.57 -12.53
N ALA A 309 -4.84 7.15 -12.29
CA ALA A 309 -3.68 7.73 -12.94
C ALA A 309 -3.71 7.54 -14.47
N ARG A 310 -4.16 6.39 -14.94
CA ARG A 310 -4.36 6.14 -16.38
C ARG A 310 -5.42 7.07 -16.96
N MET A 311 -6.54 7.24 -16.25
CA MET A 311 -7.58 8.18 -16.64
C MET A 311 -7.01 9.61 -16.76
N PHE A 312 -6.17 10.06 -15.82
CA PHE A 312 -5.55 11.39 -15.92
C PHE A 312 -4.64 11.54 -17.14
N LEU A 313 -3.85 10.51 -17.49
CA LEU A 313 -3.09 10.49 -18.74
C LEU A 313 -4.01 10.62 -19.96
N ASP A 314 -5.09 9.85 -19.99
CA ASP A 314 -6.06 9.87 -21.10
C ASP A 314 -6.78 11.24 -21.20
N LEU A 315 -6.95 11.94 -20.07
CA LEU A 315 -7.48 13.31 -20.00
C LEU A 315 -6.43 14.39 -20.33
N GLY A 316 -5.17 14.01 -20.58
CA GLY A 316 -4.09 14.90 -21.03
C GLY A 316 -3.17 15.42 -19.93
N MET A 317 -3.14 14.79 -18.75
CA MET A 317 -2.11 15.06 -17.73
C MET A 317 -0.74 14.63 -18.24
N HIS A 318 0.29 15.41 -17.95
CA HIS A 318 1.65 15.08 -18.32
C HIS A 318 2.21 13.93 -17.44
N PRO A 319 3.00 12.99 -18.00
CA PRO A 319 3.62 11.88 -17.24
C PRO A 319 4.43 12.30 -16.02
N GLY A 320 5.09 13.46 -16.07
CA GLY A 320 5.85 14.04 -14.95
C GLY A 320 4.98 14.34 -13.72
N PRO A 321 4.05 15.32 -13.79
CA PRO A 321 3.06 15.58 -12.76
C PRO A 321 2.32 14.31 -12.29
N LEU A 322 2.01 13.38 -13.20
CA LEU A 322 1.39 12.12 -12.82
C LEU A 322 2.27 11.31 -11.87
N LEU A 323 3.57 11.19 -12.16
CA LEU A 323 4.49 10.48 -11.26
C LEU A 323 4.63 11.22 -9.93
N ALA A 324 4.67 12.56 -9.91
CA ALA A 324 4.70 13.33 -8.68
C ALA A 324 3.48 13.03 -7.79
N TYR A 325 2.29 12.93 -8.40
CA TYR A 325 1.07 12.49 -7.71
C TYR A 325 1.19 11.05 -7.18
N LEU A 326 1.64 10.09 -8.00
CA LEU A 326 1.79 8.68 -7.60
C LEU A 326 2.82 8.45 -6.48
N MET A 327 3.80 9.36 -6.36
CA MET A 327 4.71 9.39 -5.23
C MET A 327 3.96 9.95 -4.01
N ALA A 328 3.39 11.16 -4.11
CA ALA A 328 2.76 11.85 -2.98
C ALA A 328 1.53 11.18 -2.34
N ASP A 329 0.62 10.60 -3.13
CA ASP A 329 -0.71 10.14 -2.69
C ASP A 329 -0.71 9.28 -1.40
N PRO A 330 -0.04 8.11 -1.35
CA PRO A 330 -0.09 7.27 -0.16
C PRO A 330 0.65 7.86 1.05
N GLU A 331 1.61 8.75 0.83
CA GLU A 331 2.55 9.25 1.84
C GLU A 331 2.06 10.54 2.50
N LEU A 332 1.43 11.40 1.71
CA LEU A 332 0.97 12.73 2.12
C LEU A 332 -0.54 12.83 2.36
N SER A 333 -1.26 11.72 2.39
CA SER A 333 -2.68 11.77 2.79
C SER A 333 -2.84 12.45 4.16
N LEU A 334 -3.85 13.31 4.31
CA LEU A 334 -4.14 14.01 5.56
C LEU A 334 -4.24 13.03 6.75
N GLN A 335 -4.83 11.85 6.53
CA GLN A 335 -4.91 10.79 7.53
C GLN A 335 -3.51 10.29 7.94
N SER A 336 -2.61 10.04 6.99
CA SER A 336 -1.23 9.65 7.28
C SER A 336 -0.51 10.71 8.10
N MET A 337 -0.65 11.99 7.73
CA MET A 337 -0.04 13.10 8.47
C MET A 337 -0.50 13.17 9.93
N LEU A 338 -1.81 13.07 10.17
CA LEU A 338 -2.36 13.10 11.54
C LEU A 338 -1.87 11.93 12.39
N MET A 339 -1.81 10.73 11.79
CA MET A 339 -1.33 9.52 12.47
C MET A 339 0.17 9.59 12.75
N VAL A 340 0.97 10.07 11.81
CA VAL A 340 2.42 10.25 12.00
C VAL A 340 2.70 11.33 13.05
N ALA A 341 1.93 12.43 13.06
CA ALA A 341 2.04 13.49 14.08
C ALA A 341 1.76 12.98 15.50
N ALA A 342 0.88 11.99 15.64
CA ALA A 342 0.61 11.33 16.92
C ALA A 342 1.78 10.42 17.38
N VAL A 343 2.69 10.02 16.48
CA VAL A 343 3.80 9.11 16.78
C VAL A 343 5.11 9.87 17.03
N ILE A 344 5.48 10.78 16.13
CA ILE A 344 6.78 11.48 16.16
C ILE A 344 6.68 12.97 16.51
N GLY A 345 5.46 13.48 16.72
CA GLY A 345 5.21 14.89 17.03
C GLY A 345 5.14 15.79 15.78
N ARG A 346 4.46 16.94 15.94
CA ARG A 346 4.09 17.84 14.83
C ARG A 346 5.29 18.37 14.04
N THR A 347 6.36 18.78 14.72
CA THR A 347 7.55 19.36 14.08
C THR A 347 8.19 18.37 13.11
N LYS A 348 8.46 17.14 13.59
CA LYS A 348 9.04 16.07 12.76
C LYS A 348 8.12 15.69 11.59
N THR A 349 6.80 15.67 11.82
CA THR A 349 5.82 15.40 10.77
C THR A 349 5.78 16.47 9.70
N PHE A 350 5.76 17.76 10.04
CA PHE A 350 5.76 18.81 9.02
C PHE A 350 7.07 18.83 8.21
N THR A 351 8.21 18.54 8.83
CA THR A 351 9.48 18.34 8.11
C THR A 351 9.38 17.16 7.14
N TYR A 352 8.88 16.01 7.60
CA TYR A 352 8.65 14.84 6.75
C TYR A 352 7.74 15.16 5.56
N VAL A 353 6.60 15.81 5.80
CA VAL A 353 5.65 16.21 4.77
C VAL A 353 6.31 17.13 3.74
N GLY A 354 7.04 18.15 4.19
CA GLY A 354 7.73 19.08 3.30
C GLY A 354 8.79 18.38 2.45
N LEU A 355 9.55 17.45 3.05
CA LEU A 355 10.54 16.65 2.32
C LEU A 355 9.87 15.76 1.28
N VAL A 356 8.86 14.97 1.66
CA VAL A 356 8.12 14.11 0.72
C VAL A 356 7.54 14.94 -0.42
N ALA A 357 6.92 16.08 -0.14
CA ALA A 357 6.37 16.95 -1.17
C ALA A 357 7.47 17.44 -2.15
N LEU A 358 8.61 17.90 -1.62
CA LEU A 358 9.74 18.34 -2.44
C LEU A 358 10.28 17.20 -3.31
N PHE A 359 10.53 16.02 -2.73
CA PHE A 359 11.07 14.88 -3.45
C PHE A 359 10.09 14.33 -4.49
N SER A 360 8.78 14.34 -4.22
CA SER A 360 7.75 13.96 -5.19
C SER A 360 7.67 14.94 -6.37
N ILE A 361 7.78 16.25 -6.11
CA ILE A 361 7.87 17.26 -7.17
C ILE A 361 9.11 17.02 -8.04
N VAL A 362 10.26 16.78 -7.42
CA VAL A 362 11.51 16.49 -8.14
C VAL A 362 11.42 15.18 -8.90
N ALA A 363 10.75 14.16 -8.36
CA ALA A 363 10.52 12.88 -9.04
C ALA A 363 9.77 13.08 -10.35
N GLY A 364 8.62 13.78 -10.27
CA GLY A 364 7.81 14.05 -11.44
C GLY A 364 8.49 14.96 -12.43
N PHE A 365 9.18 16.01 -11.97
CA PHE A 365 9.94 16.89 -12.85
C PHE A 365 11.04 16.15 -13.61
N THR A 366 11.80 15.30 -12.91
CA THR A 366 12.88 14.47 -13.48
C THR A 366 12.33 13.46 -14.49
N TYR A 367 11.26 12.76 -14.14
CA TYR A 367 10.64 11.77 -15.01
C TYR A 367 9.98 12.41 -16.24
N GLY A 368 9.28 13.52 -16.05
CA GLY A 368 8.71 14.29 -17.15
C GLY A 368 9.80 14.77 -18.11
N ALA A 369 10.93 15.27 -17.58
CA ALA A 369 12.05 15.72 -18.41
C ALA A 369 12.66 14.57 -19.21
N TRP A 370 12.70 13.36 -18.64
CA TRP A 370 13.11 12.16 -19.36
C TRP A 370 12.15 11.81 -20.50
N VAL A 371 10.84 11.85 -20.24
CA VAL A 371 9.79 11.59 -21.24
C VAL A 371 9.80 12.65 -22.36
N ASP A 372 10.08 13.91 -22.03
CA ASP A 372 10.23 15.03 -22.98
C ASP A 372 11.50 14.94 -23.85
N GLY A 373 12.34 13.91 -23.64
CA GLY A 373 13.54 13.67 -24.44
C GLY A 373 14.79 14.41 -23.97
N SER A 374 14.81 14.90 -22.73
CA SER A 374 16.01 15.54 -22.16
C SER A 374 17.18 14.56 -22.08
N SER A 375 18.40 15.07 -22.25
CA SER A 375 19.61 14.22 -22.20
C SER A 375 19.75 13.55 -20.83
N ARG A 376 20.10 12.25 -20.83
CA ARG A 376 20.31 11.47 -19.59
C ARG A 376 21.36 12.11 -18.68
N LEU A 377 22.38 12.73 -19.27
CA LEU A 377 23.43 13.45 -18.53
C LEU A 377 22.88 14.68 -17.80
N ALA A 378 22.01 15.47 -18.43
CA ALA A 378 21.39 16.62 -17.78
C ALA A 378 20.50 16.20 -16.61
N ILE A 379 19.76 15.10 -16.76
CA ILE A 379 18.90 14.54 -15.72
C ILE A 379 19.73 14.05 -14.52
N VAL A 380 20.77 13.24 -14.78
CA VAL A 380 21.67 12.76 -13.73
C VAL A 380 22.42 13.90 -13.06
N ALA A 381 22.90 14.89 -13.82
CA ALA A 381 23.56 16.07 -13.28
C ALA A 381 22.61 16.91 -12.43
N GLY A 382 21.36 17.09 -12.87
CA GLY A 382 20.33 17.81 -12.11
C GLY A 382 19.97 17.11 -10.78
N LEU A 383 19.80 15.79 -10.81
CA LEU A 383 19.61 14.97 -9.61
C LEU A 383 20.81 15.05 -8.66
N ALA A 384 22.03 14.93 -9.20
CA ALA A 384 23.25 15.04 -8.40
C ALA A 384 23.40 16.44 -7.78
N LEU A 385 23.06 17.49 -8.53
CA LEU A 385 23.06 18.86 -8.03
C LEU A 385 22.01 19.05 -6.92
N PHE A 386 20.80 18.54 -7.10
CA PHE A 386 19.74 18.59 -6.10
C PHE A 386 20.15 17.85 -4.81
N LEU A 387 20.65 16.62 -4.94
CA LEU A 387 21.16 15.85 -3.81
C LEU A 387 22.37 16.53 -3.14
N GLY A 388 23.27 17.13 -3.93
CA GLY A 388 24.39 17.92 -3.43
C GLY A 388 23.95 19.17 -2.66
N ALA A 389 22.97 19.90 -3.18
CA ALA A 389 22.38 21.08 -2.53
C ALA A 389 21.69 20.72 -1.20
N LEU A 390 21.11 19.52 -1.09
CA LEU A 390 20.57 19.00 0.17
C LEU A 390 21.66 18.48 1.12
N ALA A 391 22.68 17.81 0.60
CA ALA A 391 23.72 17.18 1.43
C ALA A 391 24.76 18.18 1.98
N LEU A 392 25.13 19.22 1.24
CA LEU A 392 26.16 20.19 1.65
C LEU A 392 25.81 20.94 2.96
N PRO A 393 24.58 21.47 3.14
CA PRO A 393 24.17 22.09 4.40
C PRO A 393 24.15 21.10 5.56
N LEU A 394 23.73 19.85 5.31
CA LEU A 394 23.70 18.80 6.33
C LEU A 394 25.11 18.40 6.78
N LEU A 395 26.05 18.28 5.85
CA LEU A 395 27.43 17.95 6.15
C LEU A 395 28.13 19.11 6.87
N ALA A 396 27.84 20.35 6.50
CA ALA A 396 28.31 21.54 7.20
C ALA A 396 27.74 21.60 8.62
N LEU A 397 26.44 21.35 8.79
CA LEU A 397 25.78 21.29 10.09
C LEU A 397 26.36 20.16 10.95
N ARG A 398 26.54 18.96 10.39
CA ARG A 398 27.14 17.82 11.11
C ARG A 398 28.57 18.14 11.56
N ARG A 399 29.41 18.70 10.69
CA ARG A 399 30.79 19.10 11.05
C ARG A 399 30.81 20.16 12.14
N TRP A 400 29.94 21.17 12.03
CA TRP A 400 29.80 22.21 13.04
C TRP A 400 29.33 21.66 14.39
N LEU A 401 28.40 20.71 14.38
CA LEU A 401 27.89 20.03 15.58
C LEU A 401 28.96 19.18 16.25
N VAL A 402 29.70 18.35 15.49
CA VAL A 402 30.81 17.52 16.02
C VAL A 402 31.86 18.39 16.70
N HIS A 403 32.26 19.50 16.06
CA HIS A 403 33.21 20.44 16.65
C HIS A 403 32.71 21.10 17.95
N ARG A 404 31.40 21.30 18.13
CA ARG A 404 30.85 21.85 19.38
C ARG A 404 30.79 20.83 20.51
N THR A 405 30.51 19.57 20.22
CA THR A 405 30.51 18.48 21.23
C THR A 405 31.91 18.15 21.73
N GLU A 406 32.94 18.25 20.87
CA GLU A 406 34.34 18.05 21.27
C GLU A 406 34.92 19.25 22.05
N ALA A 407 34.32 20.44 21.90
CA ALA A 407 34.77 21.68 22.54
C ALA A 407 34.09 21.99 23.89
N ALA A 408 33.19 21.12 24.39
CA ALA A 408 32.64 21.25 25.73
C ALA A 408 33.60 20.60 26.75
N PRO A 409 34.29 21.37 27.61
CA PRO A 409 35.11 20.79 28.66
C PRO A 409 34.20 20.06 29.65
N LEU A 410 34.64 18.89 30.12
CA LEU A 410 34.09 18.22 31.29
C LEU A 410 34.30 19.10 32.54
N GLU A 411 33.45 20.09 32.78
CA GLU A 411 33.35 20.77 34.07
C GLU A 411 32.45 19.95 35.01
N HIS A 412 32.98 18.82 35.47
CA HIS A 412 32.62 18.25 36.76
C HIS A 412 33.92 17.77 37.43
N ALA A 413 34.40 18.60 38.36
CA ALA A 413 35.23 18.21 39.49
C ALA A 413 34.71 18.96 40.71
#